data_AF-A0A3D3LGW0-F1
#
_entry.id   AF-A0A3D3LGW0-F1
#
_cell.length_a   1.000
_cell.length_b   1.000
_cell.length_c   1.000
_cell.angle_alpha   90.00
_cell.angle_beta   90.00
_cell.angle_gamma   90.00
#
_symmetry.space_group_name_H-M   'P 1'
#
loop_
_entity.id
_entity.type
_entity.pdbx_description
1 polymer ?
#
loop_
_entity_poly.entity_id
_entity_poly.type
_entity_poly.pdbx_seq_one_letter_code
_entity_poly.pdbx_strand_id
1 'polypeptide(L)'
;MPVTLKSRTPLRHLAQDVIFNRVHGGNLVYNTCWEDPRPDLEMLDLRADSRLVMITSAGCNALDYLLAAPARIHAVDMNPRQNALLQLKLAMIQRGDFEDFFALFGRGAHPRFREILADLDLPPYAARYWRAKHYYFQSTPLNPSFYYRGTAGQMAWITLQSFTRGSRKVRGYIHALLETGTLEEQRRLYDEVKPDLWSGLVSWLLRQPVSMTMLGVPRAQVRLIEANFPGGILGYIRQKLEHVLTETLFLDNYFWRVYLTGSYTRECCPRYLREEHLPSLRERAERVVTHSTTVANFLREHPGAYTHFVLLDHQDWLAAHRPQALEEEWRLILENSRPGTRILMRSASPVIDFIPPFARERLRLDEATADRLHLLDRAGTYGRTLLADVTP
;
A
#
# COMPACT_ATOMS: atom_id res chain seq x y z
N MET A 1 -0.50 -8.32 -53.57
CA MET A 1 -0.66 -7.15 -52.68
C MET A 1 -1.38 -7.61 -51.42
N PRO A 2 -0.70 -7.76 -50.27
CA PRO A 2 -1.37 -8.16 -49.04
C PRO A 2 -2.06 -6.95 -48.40
N VAL A 3 -3.33 -7.14 -48.10
CA VAL A 3 -4.21 -6.19 -47.40
C VAL A 3 -3.75 -6.06 -45.96
N THR A 4 -3.37 -4.85 -45.56
CA THR A 4 -3.03 -4.47 -44.19
C THR A 4 -4.30 -4.43 -43.34
N LEU A 5 -4.49 -5.43 -42.47
CA LEU A 5 -5.47 -5.37 -41.40
C LEU A 5 -4.96 -4.41 -40.31
N LYS A 6 -5.45 -3.17 -40.32
CA LYS A 6 -5.30 -2.23 -39.21
C LYS A 6 -5.93 -2.86 -37.95
N SER A 7 -5.11 -3.19 -36.96
CA SER A 7 -5.59 -3.58 -35.63
C SER A 7 -6.30 -2.38 -35.00
N ARG A 8 -7.63 -2.47 -34.92
CA ARG A 8 -8.44 -1.50 -34.16
C ARG A 8 -8.27 -1.83 -32.68
N THR A 9 -7.40 -1.12 -32.00
CA THR A 9 -7.42 -1.07 -30.53
C THR A 9 -8.80 -0.56 -30.09
N PRO A 10 -9.56 -1.27 -29.23
CA PRO A 10 -10.90 -0.83 -28.88
C PRO A 10 -10.82 0.51 -28.13
N LEU A 11 -11.61 1.50 -28.54
CA LEU A 11 -11.74 2.86 -27.97
C LEU A 11 -11.85 2.91 -26.43
N ARG A 12 -12.29 1.81 -25.80
CA ARG A 12 -12.38 1.66 -24.34
C ARG A 12 -11.03 1.58 -23.62
N HIS A 13 -9.98 1.06 -24.26
CA HIS A 13 -8.64 0.98 -23.67
C HIS A 13 -7.97 2.36 -23.55
N LEU A 14 -8.08 3.18 -24.61
CA LEU A 14 -7.53 4.54 -24.64
C LEU A 14 -8.18 5.46 -23.60
N ALA A 15 -9.49 5.36 -23.40
CA ALA A 15 -10.18 6.16 -22.39
C ALA A 15 -9.76 5.81 -20.95
N GLN A 16 -9.33 4.58 -20.70
CA GLN A 16 -9.00 4.09 -19.36
C GLN A 16 -7.54 4.33 -18.99
N ASP A 17 -6.61 4.22 -19.93
CA ASP A 17 -5.23 4.67 -19.76
C ASP A 17 -5.18 6.19 -19.52
N VAL A 18 -6.08 6.95 -20.16
CA VAL A 18 -6.26 8.37 -19.90
C VAL A 18 -6.82 8.62 -18.49
N ILE A 19 -7.77 7.82 -18.00
CA ILE A 19 -8.27 7.94 -16.62
C ILE A 19 -7.21 7.54 -15.60
N PHE A 20 -6.46 6.46 -15.82
CA PHE A 20 -5.34 6.07 -14.94
C PHE A 20 -4.28 7.17 -14.90
N ASN A 21 -3.83 7.66 -16.04
CA ASN A 21 -2.86 8.77 -16.14
C ASN A 21 -3.41 10.09 -15.58
N ARG A 22 -4.71 10.37 -15.70
CA ARG A 22 -5.36 11.58 -15.15
C ARG A 22 -5.58 11.49 -13.64
N VAL A 23 -5.89 10.31 -13.11
CA VAL A 23 -6.10 10.04 -11.67
C VAL A 23 -4.76 9.98 -10.93
N HIS A 24 -3.71 9.44 -11.55
CA HIS A 24 -2.38 9.29 -10.94
C HIS A 24 -1.43 10.46 -11.25
N GLY A 25 -1.67 11.20 -12.34
CA GLY A 25 -0.77 12.28 -12.79
C GLY A 25 -0.79 13.56 -11.95
N GLY A 26 -1.82 13.77 -11.11
CA GLY A 26 -1.98 15.01 -10.32
C GLY A 26 -2.28 14.82 -8.82
N ASN A 27 -2.57 13.60 -8.36
CA ASN A 27 -3.02 13.35 -6.99
C ASN A 27 -2.06 12.43 -6.23
N LEU A 28 -2.10 12.56 -4.90
CA LEU A 28 -1.63 11.53 -3.99
C LEU A 28 -2.56 10.32 -4.13
N VAL A 29 -2.00 9.14 -4.38
CA VAL A 29 -2.81 7.93 -4.59
C VAL A 29 -3.11 7.29 -3.24
N TYR A 30 -2.06 6.97 -2.48
CA TYR A 30 -2.13 6.32 -1.17
C TYR A 30 -1.68 7.29 -0.08
N ASN A 31 -2.44 7.36 1.01
CA ASN A 31 -2.10 8.16 2.19
C ASN A 31 -1.50 7.30 3.34
N THR A 32 -1.68 5.97 3.26
CA THR A 32 -1.01 4.95 4.07
C THR A 32 -0.68 3.73 3.21
N CYS A 33 0.35 2.96 3.59
CA CYS A 33 0.63 1.63 3.06
C CYS A 33 -0.43 0.63 3.53
N TRP A 34 -0.64 -0.42 2.74
CA TRP A 34 -1.56 -1.54 3.01
C TRP A 34 -0.81 -2.88 3.06
N GLU A 35 0.50 -2.80 3.32
CA GLU A 35 1.42 -3.91 3.42
C GLU A 35 1.80 -4.07 4.89
N ASP A 36 1.44 -5.17 5.55
CA ASP A 36 1.76 -5.33 6.97
C ASP A 36 3.27 -5.46 7.21
N PRO A 37 3.93 -4.50 7.89
CA PRO A 37 5.37 -4.57 8.11
C PRO A 37 5.75 -5.67 9.11
N ARG A 38 4.82 -6.22 9.90
CA ARG A 38 5.11 -7.28 10.88
C ARG A 38 5.59 -8.58 10.20
N PRO A 39 4.79 -9.22 9.32
CA PRO A 39 5.28 -10.36 8.56
C PRO A 39 6.45 -9.97 7.65
N ASP A 40 6.48 -8.75 7.12
CA ASP A 40 7.58 -8.31 6.25
C ASP A 40 8.92 -8.31 6.97
N LEU A 41 8.98 -7.86 8.22
CA LEU A 41 10.24 -7.85 8.98
C LEU A 41 10.74 -9.26 9.31
N GLU A 42 9.83 -10.21 9.54
CA GLU A 42 10.19 -11.62 9.71
C GLU A 42 10.68 -12.24 8.40
N MET A 43 9.99 -11.95 7.29
CA MET A 43 10.39 -12.41 5.97
C MET A 43 11.72 -11.80 5.54
N LEU A 44 11.90 -10.49 5.71
CA LEU A 44 13.06 -9.77 5.19
C LEU A 44 14.32 -10.02 6.01
N ASP A 45 14.24 -10.35 7.30
CA ASP A 45 15.41 -10.54 8.17
C ASP A 45 16.42 -9.37 8.04
N LEU A 46 15.92 -8.14 8.22
CA LEU A 46 16.73 -6.93 8.02
C LEU A 46 17.86 -6.84 9.05
N ARG A 47 19.06 -6.53 8.56
CA ARG A 47 20.29 -6.39 9.35
C ARG A 47 20.93 -5.01 9.13
N ALA A 48 21.94 -4.70 9.93
CA ALA A 48 22.65 -3.42 9.84
C ALA A 48 23.34 -3.18 8.48
N ASP A 49 23.69 -4.23 7.73
CA ASP A 49 24.26 -4.14 6.38
C ASP A 49 23.20 -4.16 5.26
N SER A 50 21.91 -4.29 5.60
CA SER A 50 20.82 -4.33 4.63
C SER A 50 20.74 -3.01 3.85
N ARG A 51 20.80 -3.12 2.52
CA ARG A 51 20.55 -2.09 1.52
C ARG A 51 19.33 -2.50 0.70
N LEU A 52 18.23 -1.76 0.85
CA LEU A 52 16.93 -2.11 0.32
C LEU A 52 16.56 -1.21 -0.87
N VAL A 53 15.90 -1.79 -1.87
CA VAL A 53 15.14 -1.07 -2.89
C VAL A 53 13.67 -1.43 -2.72
N MET A 54 12.80 -0.43 -2.57
CA MET A 54 11.38 -0.68 -2.32
C MET A 54 10.48 0.33 -3.01
N ILE A 55 9.25 -0.07 -3.33
CA ILE A 55 8.21 0.87 -3.76
C ILE A 55 7.85 1.79 -2.58
N THR A 56 7.83 3.10 -2.81
CA THR A 56 7.60 4.09 -1.74
C THR A 56 6.19 3.99 -1.17
N SER A 57 5.17 3.89 -2.03
CA SER A 57 3.77 3.94 -1.60
C SER A 57 3.54 5.18 -0.72
N ALA A 58 2.97 5.07 0.48
CA ALA A 58 2.83 6.21 1.39
C ALA A 58 4.03 6.42 2.33
N GLY A 59 5.12 5.67 2.15
CA GLY A 59 6.33 5.73 2.98
C GLY A 59 6.20 5.11 4.37
N CYS A 60 5.07 4.49 4.73
CA CYS A 60 4.87 3.87 6.05
C CYS A 60 5.86 2.72 6.29
N ASN A 61 5.97 1.79 5.34
CA ASN A 61 6.85 0.63 5.48
C ASN A 61 8.33 1.03 5.42
N ALA A 62 8.69 2.06 4.65
CA ALA A 62 10.06 2.59 4.65
C ALA A 62 10.47 3.07 6.06
N LEU A 63 9.57 3.75 6.76
CA LEU A 63 9.80 4.20 8.15
C LEU A 63 9.76 3.04 9.15
N ASP A 64 8.88 2.05 8.96
CA ASP A 64 8.85 0.86 9.83
C ASP A 64 10.14 0.04 9.70
N TYR A 65 10.60 -0.21 8.46
CA TYR A 65 11.85 -0.92 8.19
C TYR A 65 13.08 -0.16 8.71
N LEU A 66 13.04 1.17 8.74
CA LEU A 66 14.11 1.99 9.31
C LEU A 66 14.35 1.68 10.80
N LEU A 67 13.33 1.22 11.53
CA LEU A 67 13.45 0.81 12.93
C LEU A 67 14.37 -0.42 13.11
N ALA A 68 14.44 -1.29 12.09
CA ALA A 68 15.38 -2.42 12.05
C ALA A 68 16.84 -2.00 11.74
N ALA A 69 17.10 -0.68 11.65
CA ALA A 69 18.41 -0.08 11.44
C ALA A 69 19.20 -0.57 10.20
N PRO A 70 18.57 -0.71 9.01
CA PRO A 70 19.32 -1.05 7.81
C PRO A 70 20.37 0.01 7.47
N ALA A 71 21.34 -0.36 6.63
CA ALA A 71 22.34 0.58 6.12
C ALA A 71 21.70 1.65 5.23
N ARG A 72 20.73 1.27 4.38
CA ARG A 72 20.12 2.17 3.40
C ARG A 72 18.76 1.66 2.93
N ILE A 73 17.81 2.57 2.74
CA ILE A 73 16.52 2.33 2.08
C ILE A 73 16.41 3.28 0.88
N HIS A 74 16.30 2.70 -0.32
CA HIS A 74 15.95 3.41 -1.54
C HIS A 74 14.46 3.25 -1.80
N ALA A 75 13.69 4.30 -1.52
CA ALA A 75 12.26 4.35 -1.77
C ALA A 75 12.03 4.90 -3.18
N VAL A 76 11.49 4.07 -4.08
CA VAL A 76 11.33 4.38 -5.50
C VAL A 76 9.84 4.49 -5.83
N ASP A 77 9.43 5.53 -6.54
CA ASP A 77 8.03 5.69 -6.98
C ASP A 77 7.94 6.52 -8.25
N MET A 78 7.10 6.11 -9.19
CA MET A 78 6.85 6.89 -10.41
C MET A 78 6.05 8.17 -10.11
N ASN A 79 5.26 8.19 -9.04
CA ASN A 79 4.47 9.33 -8.64
C ASN A 79 5.25 10.17 -7.60
N PRO A 80 5.80 11.34 -7.97
CA PRO A 80 6.59 12.15 -7.04
C PRO A 80 5.82 12.64 -5.82
N ARG A 81 4.48 12.56 -5.81
CA ARG A 81 3.64 12.95 -4.65
C ARG A 81 3.73 11.92 -3.52
N GLN A 82 3.95 10.66 -3.85
CA GLN A 82 4.23 9.60 -2.85
C GLN A 82 5.56 9.87 -2.14
N ASN A 83 6.59 10.15 -2.93
CA ASN A 83 7.88 10.61 -2.40
C ASN A 83 7.75 11.92 -1.61
N ALA A 84 6.90 12.86 -2.04
CA ALA A 84 6.65 14.09 -1.28
C ALA A 84 6.02 13.79 0.10
N LEU A 85 5.15 12.78 0.21
CA LEU A 85 4.58 12.35 1.49
C LEU A 85 5.63 11.74 2.42
N LEU A 86 6.49 10.86 1.90
CA LEU A 86 7.60 10.31 2.68
C LEU A 86 8.56 11.43 3.13
N GLN A 87 8.89 12.38 2.26
CA GLN A 87 9.72 13.53 2.62
C GLN A 87 9.09 14.40 3.71
N LEU A 88 7.77 14.62 3.68
CA LEU A 88 7.08 15.33 4.77
C LEU A 88 7.16 14.58 6.10
N LYS A 89 6.98 13.26 6.09
CA LYS A 89 7.14 12.44 7.29
C LYS A 89 8.56 12.50 7.84
N LEU A 90 9.58 12.38 6.97
CA LEU A 90 10.99 12.48 7.35
C LEU A 90 11.33 13.86 7.93
N ALA A 91 10.86 14.96 7.32
CA ALA A 91 11.09 16.31 7.83
C ALA A 91 10.43 16.54 9.20
N MET A 92 9.21 16.02 9.40
CA MET A 92 8.54 16.08 10.72
C MET A 92 9.25 15.23 11.78
N ILE A 93 9.74 14.04 11.40
CA ILE A 93 10.57 13.19 12.28
C ILE A 93 11.86 13.93 12.67
N GLN A 94 12.51 14.60 11.71
CA GLN A 94 13.73 15.37 11.96
C GLN A 94 13.50 16.57 12.88
N ARG A 95 12.34 17.23 12.76
CA ARG A 95 11.91 18.29 13.68
C ARG A 95 11.79 17.79 15.12
N GLY A 96 11.39 16.53 15.32
CA GLY A 96 11.47 15.86 16.62
C GLY A 96 10.38 16.23 17.64
N ASP A 97 9.32 16.92 17.21
CA ASP A 97 8.12 17.17 18.03
C ASP A 97 7.09 16.06 17.78
N PHE A 98 6.90 15.18 18.77
CA PHE A 98 6.00 14.04 18.64
C PHE A 98 4.53 14.45 18.54
N GLU A 99 4.09 15.48 19.26
CA GLU A 99 2.68 15.87 19.26
C GLU A 99 2.26 16.42 17.90
N ASP A 100 3.09 17.25 17.29
CA ASP A 100 2.81 17.79 15.95
C ASP A 100 2.91 16.68 14.89
N PHE A 101 3.86 15.74 15.04
CA PHE A 101 3.97 14.57 14.16
C PHE A 101 2.74 13.66 14.25
N PHE A 102 2.29 13.34 15.46
CA PHE A 102 1.10 12.52 15.70
C PHE A 102 -0.18 13.28 15.38
N ALA A 103 -0.25 14.60 15.48
CA ALA A 103 -1.41 15.36 15.01
C ALA A 103 -1.56 15.22 13.48
N LEU A 104 -0.48 15.35 12.71
CA LEU A 104 -0.53 15.18 11.25
C LEU A 104 -0.82 13.75 10.81
N PHE A 105 -0.08 12.78 11.33
CA PHE A 105 -0.08 11.40 10.83
C PHE A 105 -0.68 10.38 11.80
N GLY A 106 -1.05 10.77 13.01
CA GLY A 106 -1.88 9.99 13.92
C GLY A 106 -3.35 10.39 13.77
N ARG A 107 -3.64 11.67 14.01
CA ARG A 107 -5.01 12.23 13.98
C ARG A 107 -5.47 12.65 12.59
N GLY A 108 -4.56 12.80 11.62
CA GLY A 108 -4.89 13.18 10.26
C GLY A 108 -5.23 14.66 10.08
N ALA A 109 -5.01 15.51 11.09
CA ALA A 109 -5.32 16.94 11.02
C ALA A 109 -4.47 17.76 11.98
N HIS A 110 -4.06 18.95 11.53
CA HIS A 110 -3.25 19.86 12.33
C HIS A 110 -3.57 21.33 12.01
N PRO A 111 -4.07 22.12 12.99
CA PRO A 111 -4.54 23.49 12.74
C PRO A 111 -3.43 24.43 12.26
N ARG A 112 -2.21 24.28 12.81
CA ARG A 112 -1.03 25.09 12.45
C ARG A 112 -0.15 24.46 11.36
N PHE A 113 -0.64 23.51 10.57
CA PHE A 113 0.21 22.82 9.58
C PHE A 113 0.91 23.78 8.61
N ARG A 114 0.22 24.86 8.22
CA ARG A 114 0.76 25.85 7.29
C ARG A 114 1.98 26.59 7.86
N GLU A 115 1.99 26.86 9.17
CA GLU A 115 3.10 27.49 9.87
C GLU A 115 4.27 26.51 9.97
N ILE A 116 4.01 25.30 10.47
CA ILE A 116 5.03 24.23 10.57
C ILE A 116 5.70 23.99 9.22
N LEU A 117 4.90 23.88 8.16
CA LEU A 117 5.40 23.64 6.81
C LEU A 117 6.35 24.73 6.29
N ALA A 118 6.24 25.97 6.79
CA ALA A 118 7.15 27.05 6.40
C ALA A 118 8.58 26.82 6.94
N ASP A 119 8.69 26.14 8.08
CA ASP A 119 9.95 25.91 8.81
C ASP A 119 10.58 24.55 8.50
N LEU A 120 9.88 23.66 7.79
CA LEU A 120 10.42 22.34 7.42
C LEU A 120 11.44 22.44 6.29
N ASP A 121 12.58 21.78 6.48
CA ASP A 121 13.52 21.52 5.40
C ASP A 121 12.99 20.39 4.51
N LEU A 122 12.54 20.78 3.31
CA LEU A 122 11.96 19.88 2.32
C LEU A 122 12.61 20.14 0.95
N PRO A 123 12.85 19.09 0.16
CA PRO A 123 13.21 19.27 -1.25
C PRO A 123 12.22 20.19 -1.98
N PRO A 124 12.67 21.07 -2.89
CA PRO A 124 11.82 22.09 -3.50
C PRO A 124 10.51 21.57 -4.13
N TYR A 125 10.53 20.36 -4.70
CA TYR A 125 9.35 19.75 -5.29
C TYR A 125 8.29 19.36 -4.22
N ALA A 126 8.74 18.84 -3.07
CA ALA A 126 7.89 18.43 -1.96
C ALA A 126 7.33 19.65 -1.23
N ALA A 127 8.16 20.66 -0.98
CA ALA A 127 7.73 21.94 -0.40
C ALA A 127 6.64 22.60 -1.26
N ARG A 128 6.83 22.68 -2.58
CA ARG A 128 5.83 23.23 -3.51
C ARG A 128 4.52 22.44 -3.46
N TYR A 129 4.59 21.11 -3.44
CA TYR A 129 3.42 20.26 -3.37
C TYR A 129 2.63 20.49 -2.07
N TRP A 130 3.29 20.44 -0.92
CA TRP A 130 2.62 20.59 0.37
C TRP A 130 2.13 22.01 0.64
N ARG A 131 2.79 23.05 0.12
CA ARG A 131 2.26 24.42 0.20
C ARG A 131 0.93 24.54 -0.55
N ALA A 132 0.85 23.95 -1.74
CA ALA A 132 -0.38 23.91 -2.52
C ALA A 132 -1.45 22.97 -1.91
N LYS A 133 -1.04 21.95 -1.14
CA LYS A 133 -1.92 20.92 -0.56
C LYS A 133 -2.03 20.98 0.96
N HIS A 134 -1.67 22.08 1.61
CA HIS A 134 -1.69 22.18 3.09
C HIS A 134 -3.08 21.90 3.69
N TYR A 135 -4.14 22.18 2.94
CA TYR A 135 -5.52 21.86 3.30
C TYR A 135 -5.80 20.35 3.47
N TYR A 136 -4.89 19.46 3.05
CA TYR A 136 -5.01 18.02 3.28
C TYR A 136 -5.04 17.67 4.77
N PHE A 137 -4.39 18.48 5.62
CA PHE A 137 -4.37 18.30 7.07
C PHE A 137 -5.34 19.27 7.80
N GLN A 138 -6.29 19.86 7.07
CA GLN A 138 -7.38 20.62 7.66
C GLN A 138 -8.62 19.73 7.79
N SER A 139 -9.14 19.64 9.00
CA SER A 139 -10.41 18.97 9.28
C SER A 139 -11.58 19.88 8.88
N THR A 140 -12.46 19.38 8.02
CA THR A 140 -13.72 20.05 7.65
C THR A 140 -14.89 19.09 7.79
N PRO A 141 -16.15 19.58 7.91
CA PRO A 141 -17.32 18.71 7.97
C PRO A 141 -17.47 17.78 6.74
N LEU A 142 -16.94 18.18 5.58
CA LEU A 142 -16.98 17.38 4.35
C LEU A 142 -15.81 16.39 4.25
N ASN A 143 -14.68 16.70 4.89
CA ASN A 143 -13.47 15.88 4.86
C ASN A 143 -12.70 16.09 6.17
N PRO A 144 -12.97 15.28 7.20
CA PRO A 144 -12.48 15.54 8.54
C PRO A 144 -11.01 15.15 8.75
N SER A 145 -10.36 14.49 7.80
CA SER A 145 -9.02 13.91 7.99
C SER A 145 -8.23 13.73 6.70
N PHE A 146 -6.90 13.82 6.80
CA PHE A 146 -5.92 13.43 5.79
C PHE A 146 -6.18 12.04 5.21
N TYR A 147 -6.67 11.10 6.02
CA TYR A 147 -6.96 9.72 5.57
C TYR A 147 -8.14 9.62 4.60
N TYR A 148 -8.92 10.70 4.46
CA TYR A 148 -9.98 10.85 3.47
C TYR A 148 -9.56 11.74 2.29
N ARG A 149 -8.26 12.03 2.16
CA ARG A 149 -7.65 12.76 1.05
C ARG A 149 -6.86 11.79 0.15
N GLY A 150 -6.52 12.27 -1.05
CA GLY A 150 -5.94 11.43 -2.09
C GLY A 150 -6.99 10.53 -2.75
N THR A 151 -6.57 9.75 -3.75
CA THR A 151 -7.50 8.91 -4.51
C THR A 151 -8.09 7.81 -3.63
N ALA A 152 -7.25 7.00 -2.96
CA ALA A 152 -7.69 5.91 -2.09
C ALA A 152 -8.55 6.40 -0.91
N GLY A 153 -8.11 7.46 -0.22
CA GLY A 153 -8.84 8.02 0.91
C GLY A 153 -10.24 8.54 0.56
N GLN A 154 -10.40 9.22 -0.57
CA GLN A 154 -11.71 9.72 -1.00
C GLN A 154 -12.69 8.58 -1.26
N MET A 155 -12.23 7.49 -1.89
CA MET A 155 -13.09 6.34 -2.16
C MET A 155 -13.43 5.57 -0.88
N ALA A 156 -12.47 5.38 0.02
CA ALA A 156 -12.73 4.80 1.34
C ALA A 156 -13.76 5.63 2.11
N TRP A 157 -13.66 6.96 2.08
CA TRP A 157 -14.63 7.86 2.68
C TRP A 157 -16.03 7.73 2.07
N ILE A 158 -16.16 7.79 0.74
CA ILE A 158 -17.44 7.64 0.04
C ILE A 158 -18.08 6.30 0.38
N THR A 159 -17.27 5.24 0.39
CA THR A 159 -17.68 3.87 0.71
C THR A 159 -18.19 3.80 2.14
N LEU A 160 -17.40 4.24 3.12
CA LEU A 160 -17.77 4.28 4.54
C LEU A 160 -19.05 5.10 4.79
N GLN A 161 -19.16 6.28 4.18
CA GLN A 161 -20.33 7.14 4.33
C GLN A 161 -21.59 6.49 3.74
N SER A 162 -21.46 5.74 2.65
CA SER A 162 -22.57 4.99 2.06
C SER A 162 -23.06 3.89 3.00
N PHE A 163 -22.13 3.17 3.64
CA PHE A 163 -22.42 2.13 4.62
C PHE A 163 -23.06 2.66 5.90
N THR A 164 -22.42 3.67 6.52
CA THR A 164 -22.76 4.13 7.87
C THR A 164 -23.94 5.08 7.91
N ARG A 165 -24.24 5.81 6.83
CA ARG A 165 -25.46 6.64 6.73
C ARG A 165 -26.68 5.79 6.43
N GLY A 166 -26.52 4.70 5.68
CA GLY A 166 -27.62 3.82 5.29
C GLY A 166 -28.12 2.87 6.38
N SER A 167 -27.34 2.58 7.43
CA SER A 167 -27.73 1.63 8.49
C SER A 167 -27.16 1.99 9.86
N ARG A 168 -28.04 2.23 10.84
CA ARG A 168 -27.64 2.41 12.26
C ARG A 168 -27.00 1.15 12.83
N LYS A 169 -27.46 -0.04 12.38
CA LYS A 169 -26.93 -1.33 12.81
C LYS A 169 -25.48 -1.51 12.36
N VAL A 170 -25.16 -1.18 11.10
CA VAL A 170 -23.78 -1.20 10.59
C VAL A 170 -22.89 -0.21 11.33
N ARG A 171 -23.41 0.98 11.66
CA ARG A 171 -22.66 1.97 12.45
C ARG A 171 -22.36 1.44 13.86
N GLY A 172 -23.35 0.88 14.54
CA GLY A 172 -23.18 0.27 15.86
C GLY A 172 -22.16 -0.87 15.83
N TYR A 173 -22.24 -1.74 14.80
CA TYR A 173 -21.26 -2.79 14.57
C TYR A 173 -19.83 -2.25 14.42
N ILE A 174 -19.61 -1.22 13.61
CA ILE A 174 -18.27 -0.63 13.43
C ILE A 174 -17.70 -0.13 14.77
N HIS A 175 -18.51 0.53 15.60
CA HIS A 175 -18.07 0.96 16.93
C HIS A 175 -17.70 -0.24 17.82
N ALA A 176 -18.56 -1.25 17.88
CA ALA A 176 -18.31 -2.45 18.67
C ALA A 176 -17.05 -3.22 18.19
N LEU A 177 -16.88 -3.34 16.87
CA LEU A 177 -15.73 -4.00 16.24
C LEU A 177 -14.40 -3.33 16.62
N LEU A 178 -14.37 -1.99 16.71
CA LEU A 178 -13.18 -1.21 17.06
C LEU A 178 -12.76 -1.33 18.53
N GLU A 179 -13.67 -1.78 19.40
CA GLU A 179 -13.50 -1.92 20.85
C GLU A 179 -13.37 -3.37 21.31
N THR A 180 -13.80 -4.33 20.47
CA THR A 180 -13.81 -5.75 20.81
C THR A 180 -12.40 -6.31 20.98
N GLY A 181 -12.16 -6.99 22.10
CA GLY A 181 -10.86 -7.55 22.46
C GLY A 181 -10.64 -9.03 22.12
N THR A 182 -11.65 -9.75 21.62
CA THR A 182 -11.55 -11.19 21.33
C THR A 182 -12.14 -11.56 19.97
N LEU A 183 -11.58 -12.60 19.34
CA LEU A 183 -12.05 -13.09 18.04
C LEU A 183 -13.45 -13.72 18.14
N GLU A 184 -13.76 -14.35 19.27
CA GLU A 184 -15.06 -14.97 19.51
C GLU A 184 -16.18 -13.94 19.49
N GLU A 185 -16.00 -12.81 20.18
CA GLU A 185 -16.99 -11.73 20.18
C GLU A 185 -17.05 -11.03 18.83
N GLN A 186 -15.90 -10.81 18.19
CA GLN A 186 -15.82 -10.21 16.86
C GLN A 186 -16.58 -11.04 15.81
N ARG A 187 -16.47 -12.38 15.86
CA ARG A 187 -17.24 -13.32 15.01
C ARG A 187 -18.73 -13.22 15.27
N ARG A 188 -19.17 -13.18 16.54
CA ARG A 188 -20.59 -12.99 16.91
C ARG A 188 -21.15 -11.69 16.33
N LEU A 189 -20.44 -10.58 16.53
CA LEU A 189 -20.83 -9.28 16.00
C LEU A 189 -20.92 -9.29 14.46
N TYR A 190 -19.98 -9.97 13.79
CA TYR A 190 -20.00 -10.10 12.33
C TYR A 190 -21.23 -10.89 11.85
N ASP A 191 -21.54 -12.03 12.47
CA ASP A 191 -22.69 -12.86 12.09
C ASP A 191 -24.02 -12.10 12.21
N GLU A 192 -24.16 -11.23 13.22
CA GLU A 192 -25.35 -10.39 13.39
C GLU A 192 -25.52 -9.35 12.28
N VAL A 193 -24.43 -8.74 11.79
CA VAL A 193 -24.47 -7.66 10.78
C VAL A 193 -24.31 -8.17 9.34
N LYS A 194 -23.85 -9.40 9.14
CA LYS A 194 -23.52 -9.99 7.82
C LYS A 194 -24.63 -9.77 6.78
N PRO A 195 -25.93 -9.96 7.05
CA PRO A 195 -26.99 -9.71 6.06
C PRO A 195 -27.06 -8.25 5.59
N ASP A 196 -26.85 -7.30 6.51
CA ASP A 196 -26.89 -5.86 6.26
C ASP A 196 -25.64 -5.38 5.51
N LEU A 197 -24.47 -5.91 5.90
CA LEU A 197 -23.17 -5.56 5.32
C LEU A 197 -23.10 -5.95 3.83
N TRP A 198 -23.68 -7.10 3.46
CA TRP A 198 -23.64 -7.62 2.08
C TRP A 198 -24.89 -7.29 1.25
N SER A 199 -25.65 -6.27 1.65
CA SER A 199 -26.84 -5.82 0.93
C SER A 199 -26.56 -5.38 -0.53
N GLY A 200 -27.60 -5.32 -1.36
CA GLY A 200 -27.48 -5.12 -2.82
C GLY A 200 -26.74 -3.84 -3.24
N LEU A 201 -26.89 -2.74 -2.48
CA LEU A 201 -26.20 -1.47 -2.76
C LEU A 201 -24.68 -1.57 -2.54
N VAL A 202 -24.27 -2.30 -1.50
CA VAL A 202 -22.86 -2.53 -1.16
C VAL A 202 -22.21 -3.40 -2.22
N SER A 203 -22.88 -4.51 -2.54
CA SER A 203 -22.45 -5.43 -3.58
C SER A 203 -22.31 -4.72 -4.93
N TRP A 204 -23.15 -3.71 -5.21
CA TRP A 204 -23.04 -2.88 -6.40
C TRP A 204 -21.84 -1.92 -6.38
N LEU A 205 -21.54 -1.29 -5.23
CA LEU A 205 -20.39 -0.37 -5.09
C LEU A 205 -19.05 -1.11 -5.21
N LEU A 206 -18.96 -2.31 -4.63
CA LEU A 206 -17.79 -3.17 -4.76
C LEU A 206 -17.58 -3.66 -6.19
N ARG A 207 -18.63 -3.77 -7.03
CA ARG A 207 -18.49 -4.10 -8.46
C ARG A 207 -17.94 -2.96 -9.33
N GLN A 208 -17.75 -1.75 -8.79
CA GLN A 208 -17.29 -0.63 -9.60
C GLN A 208 -15.81 -0.78 -9.99
N PRO A 209 -15.41 -0.44 -11.24
CA PRO A 209 -14.03 -0.60 -11.72
C PRO A 209 -12.98 0.14 -10.90
N VAL A 210 -13.35 1.25 -10.24
CA VAL A 210 -12.44 2.03 -9.37
C VAL A 210 -12.19 1.29 -8.05
N SER A 211 -13.19 0.61 -7.50
CA SER A 211 -13.04 -0.25 -6.31
C SER A 211 -12.07 -1.40 -6.60
N MET A 212 -12.11 -1.97 -7.82
CA MET A 212 -11.17 -3.02 -8.25
C MET A 212 -9.74 -2.50 -8.35
N THR A 213 -9.55 -1.29 -8.88
CA THR A 213 -8.23 -0.64 -8.95
C THR A 213 -7.67 -0.34 -7.55
N MET A 214 -8.53 -0.10 -6.56
CA MET A 214 -8.12 0.17 -5.17
C MET A 214 -7.88 -1.09 -4.33
N LEU A 215 -8.52 -2.19 -4.67
CA LEU A 215 -8.18 -3.51 -4.13
C LEU A 215 -6.97 -4.12 -4.85
N GLY A 216 -6.27 -3.34 -5.68
CA GLY A 216 -5.06 -3.75 -6.37
C GLY A 216 -5.28 -4.78 -7.48
N VAL A 217 -6.51 -5.27 -7.74
CA VAL A 217 -6.74 -6.39 -8.65
C VAL A 217 -6.67 -5.92 -10.13
N PRO A 218 -5.64 -6.29 -10.90
CA PRO A 218 -5.55 -6.01 -12.32
C PRO A 218 -6.67 -6.73 -13.08
N ARG A 219 -7.24 -6.07 -14.09
CA ARG A 219 -8.42 -6.59 -14.80
C ARG A 219 -8.19 -7.89 -15.58
N ALA A 220 -6.96 -8.15 -15.99
CA ALA A 220 -6.60 -9.44 -16.59
C ALA A 220 -6.81 -10.58 -15.59
N GLN A 221 -6.53 -10.33 -14.31
CA GLN A 221 -6.72 -11.27 -13.20
C GLN A 221 -8.16 -11.27 -12.69
N VAL A 222 -8.89 -10.15 -12.74
CA VAL A 222 -10.35 -10.15 -12.49
C VAL A 222 -11.06 -11.17 -13.40
N ARG A 223 -10.68 -11.25 -14.68
CA ARG A 223 -11.24 -12.26 -15.60
C ARG A 223 -10.87 -13.71 -15.24
N LEU A 224 -9.67 -13.94 -14.71
CA LEU A 224 -9.24 -15.25 -14.21
C LEU A 224 -9.97 -15.63 -12.92
N ILE A 225 -10.22 -14.67 -12.03
CA ILE A 225 -11.02 -14.84 -10.79
C ILE A 225 -12.49 -15.09 -11.15
N GLU A 226 -13.05 -14.33 -12.09
CA GLU A 226 -14.42 -14.53 -12.60
C GLU A 226 -14.62 -15.91 -13.24
N ALA A 227 -13.60 -16.46 -13.89
CA ALA A 227 -13.65 -17.77 -14.52
C ALA A 227 -13.48 -18.94 -13.51
N ASN A 228 -12.75 -18.73 -12.40
CA ASN A 228 -12.30 -19.82 -11.52
C ASN A 228 -12.88 -19.78 -10.10
N PHE A 229 -13.59 -18.72 -9.68
CA PHE A 229 -14.14 -18.58 -8.33
C PHE A 229 -15.68 -18.62 -8.34
N PRO A 230 -16.33 -19.52 -7.56
CA PRO A 230 -17.77 -19.47 -7.36
C PRO A 230 -18.19 -18.10 -6.76
N GLY A 231 -19.01 -17.34 -7.48
CA GLY A 231 -19.40 -15.96 -7.11
C GLY A 231 -18.49 -14.84 -7.63
N GLY A 232 -17.47 -15.18 -8.43
CA GLY A 232 -16.58 -14.25 -9.11
C GLY A 232 -15.85 -13.30 -8.17
N ILE A 233 -15.53 -12.10 -8.66
CA ILE A 233 -14.77 -11.08 -7.92
C ILE A 233 -15.43 -10.66 -6.60
N LEU A 234 -16.76 -10.66 -6.52
CA LEU A 234 -17.46 -10.37 -5.27
C LEU A 234 -17.29 -11.49 -4.24
N GLY A 235 -17.31 -12.75 -4.66
CA GLY A 235 -17.03 -13.88 -3.78
C GLY A 235 -15.63 -13.79 -3.18
N TYR A 236 -14.64 -13.45 -4.01
CA TYR A 236 -13.27 -13.22 -3.58
C TYR A 236 -13.14 -12.08 -2.57
N ILE A 237 -13.71 -10.90 -2.86
CA ILE A 237 -13.69 -9.74 -1.96
C ILE A 237 -14.40 -10.06 -0.65
N ARG A 238 -15.54 -10.75 -0.72
CA ARG A 238 -16.28 -11.18 0.46
C ARG A 238 -15.45 -12.11 1.32
N GLN A 239 -14.79 -13.09 0.74
CA GLN A 239 -13.93 -14.02 1.48
C GLN A 239 -12.76 -13.30 2.17
N LYS A 240 -12.10 -12.37 1.49
CA LYS A 240 -10.99 -11.58 2.06
C LYS A 240 -11.46 -10.67 3.20
N LEU A 241 -12.56 -9.95 2.99
CA LEU A 241 -13.15 -9.10 4.04
C LEU A 241 -13.67 -9.92 5.21
N GLU A 242 -14.30 -11.07 4.97
CA GLU A 242 -14.75 -11.99 6.02
C GLU A 242 -13.55 -12.46 6.85
N HIS A 243 -12.45 -12.88 6.22
CA HIS A 243 -11.23 -13.25 6.93
C HIS A 243 -10.69 -12.11 7.82
N VAL A 244 -10.59 -10.88 7.31
CA VAL A 244 -10.17 -9.73 8.13
C VAL A 244 -11.14 -9.49 9.29
N LEU A 245 -12.44 -9.61 9.05
CA LEU A 245 -13.48 -9.34 10.03
C LEU A 245 -13.68 -10.48 11.03
N THR A 246 -13.15 -11.69 10.81
CA THR A 246 -13.38 -12.85 11.70
C THR A 246 -12.12 -13.54 12.22
N GLU A 247 -10.99 -13.43 11.52
CA GLU A 247 -9.75 -14.15 11.83
C GLU A 247 -8.62 -13.24 12.29
N THR A 248 -8.71 -11.94 11.99
CA THR A 248 -7.74 -10.94 12.44
C THR A 248 -8.33 -10.07 13.53
N LEU A 249 -7.68 -10.00 14.70
CA LEU A 249 -8.19 -9.19 15.81
C LEU A 249 -8.19 -7.70 15.43
N PHE A 250 -9.38 -7.10 15.39
CA PHE A 250 -9.56 -5.74 14.88
C PHE A 250 -9.02 -4.66 15.83
N LEU A 251 -8.91 -4.98 17.13
CA LEU A 251 -8.37 -4.10 18.17
C LEU A 251 -7.02 -3.49 17.76
N ASP A 252 -6.14 -4.32 17.18
CA ASP A 252 -4.78 -3.99 16.74
C ASP A 252 -4.65 -3.86 15.21
N ASN A 253 -5.79 -3.73 14.51
CA ASN A 253 -5.83 -3.57 13.07
C ASN A 253 -5.90 -2.09 12.66
N TYR A 254 -4.74 -1.43 12.70
CA TYR A 254 -4.65 -0.01 12.37
C TYR A 254 -5.00 0.30 10.90
N PHE A 255 -4.81 -0.65 9.97
CA PHE A 255 -5.07 -0.46 8.54
C PHE A 255 -6.53 -0.11 8.31
N TRP A 256 -7.44 -0.86 8.93
CA TRP A 256 -8.87 -0.63 8.78
C TRP A 256 -9.37 0.47 9.72
N ARG A 257 -8.85 0.55 10.96
CA ARG A 257 -9.22 1.60 11.93
C ARG A 257 -9.13 2.99 11.32
N VAL A 258 -8.04 3.30 10.62
CA VAL A 258 -7.79 4.66 10.12
C VAL A 258 -8.78 5.07 9.05
N TYR A 259 -9.25 4.14 8.22
CA TYR A 259 -10.29 4.44 7.24
C TYR A 259 -11.69 4.45 7.87
N LEU A 260 -11.94 3.65 8.90
CA LEU A 260 -13.23 3.65 9.61
C LEU A 260 -13.44 4.89 10.49
N THR A 261 -12.36 5.48 11.03
CA THR A 261 -12.44 6.57 12.02
C THR A 261 -11.79 7.87 11.56
N GLY A 262 -10.94 7.83 10.53
CA GLY A 262 -10.18 8.98 10.06
C GLY A 262 -8.95 9.27 10.90
N SER A 263 -8.58 8.41 11.86
CA SER A 263 -7.41 8.59 12.71
C SER A 263 -6.92 7.26 13.29
N TYR A 264 -5.68 7.26 13.77
CA TYR A 264 -5.16 6.21 14.65
C TYR A 264 -5.37 6.59 16.12
N THR A 265 -5.30 5.60 17.01
CA THR A 265 -5.08 5.85 18.45
C THR A 265 -3.59 5.70 18.77
N ARG A 266 -3.16 6.07 19.99
CA ARG A 266 -1.76 5.88 20.38
C ARG A 266 -1.40 4.40 20.47
N GLU A 267 -2.36 3.57 20.85
CA GLU A 267 -2.23 2.13 21.06
C GLU A 267 -2.33 1.36 19.73
N CYS A 268 -3.16 1.84 18.80
CA CYS A 268 -3.43 1.20 17.51
C CYS A 268 -3.01 2.14 16.36
N CYS A 269 -1.70 2.23 16.16
CA CYS A 269 -1.04 2.95 15.07
C CYS A 269 0.15 2.15 14.51
N PRO A 270 0.60 2.45 13.28
CA PRO A 270 1.90 2.00 12.76
C PRO A 270 3.04 2.25 13.77
N ARG A 271 4.04 1.37 13.83
CA ARG A 271 5.14 1.51 14.81
C ARG A 271 5.88 2.83 14.64
N TYR A 272 6.10 3.28 13.41
CA TYR A 272 6.76 4.56 13.17
C TYR A 272 6.03 5.78 13.76
N LEU A 273 4.76 5.65 14.19
CA LEU A 273 3.97 6.68 14.86
C LEU A 273 3.94 6.54 16.39
N ARG A 274 4.68 5.60 16.97
CA ARG A 274 4.81 5.46 18.42
C ARG A 274 5.92 6.37 18.94
N GLU A 275 5.64 7.05 20.05
CA GLU A 275 6.54 8.06 20.64
C GLU A 275 7.93 7.50 20.95
N GLU A 276 7.97 6.27 21.48
CA GLU A 276 9.19 5.53 21.80
C GLU A 276 10.15 5.34 20.61
N HIS A 277 9.64 5.42 19.38
CA HIS A 277 10.41 5.18 18.17
C HIS A 277 10.91 6.47 17.49
N LEU A 278 10.40 7.65 17.87
CA LEU A 278 10.79 8.93 17.27
C LEU A 278 12.30 9.20 17.34
N PRO A 279 13.01 8.98 18.49
CA PRO A 279 14.45 9.23 18.56
C PRO A 279 15.25 8.36 17.58
N SER A 280 14.93 7.06 17.48
CA SER A 280 15.60 6.13 16.57
C SER A 280 15.36 6.47 15.10
N LEU A 281 14.14 6.91 14.76
CA LEU A 281 13.82 7.36 13.41
C LEU A 281 14.59 8.63 13.04
N ARG A 282 14.68 9.59 13.98
CA ARG A 282 15.40 10.85 13.76
C ARG A 282 16.88 10.64 13.51
N GLU A 283 17.53 9.79 14.32
CA GLU A 283 18.94 9.41 14.15
C GLU A 283 19.20 8.81 12.76
N ARG A 284 18.24 8.06 12.21
CA ARG A 284 18.45 7.23 11.00
C ARG A 284 17.76 7.78 9.75
N ALA A 285 17.03 8.88 9.84
CA ALA A 285 16.18 9.36 8.74
C ALA A 285 16.99 9.67 7.45
N GLU A 286 18.27 10.03 7.55
CA GLU A 286 19.17 10.20 6.40
C GLU A 286 19.48 8.91 5.62
N ARG A 287 19.19 7.74 6.20
CA ARG A 287 19.35 6.43 5.54
C ARG A 287 18.21 6.14 4.56
N VAL A 288 17.15 6.95 4.53
CA VAL A 288 16.05 6.83 3.58
C VAL A 288 16.21 7.85 2.46
N VAL A 289 16.28 7.38 1.21
CA VAL A 289 16.38 8.26 0.03
C VAL A 289 15.30 7.95 -0.97
N THR A 290 14.62 9.00 -1.41
CA THR A 290 13.51 8.92 -2.37
C THR A 290 13.95 9.13 -3.81
N HIS A 291 13.42 8.32 -4.72
CA HIS A 291 13.71 8.39 -6.15
C HIS A 291 12.39 8.46 -6.93
N SER A 292 12.16 9.53 -7.69
CA SER A 292 10.92 9.72 -8.46
C SER A 292 11.06 9.17 -9.87
N THR A 293 11.10 7.84 -10.00
CA THR A 293 11.38 7.11 -11.25
C THR A 293 10.84 5.68 -11.18
N THR A 294 11.03 4.87 -12.23
CA THR A 294 10.71 3.43 -12.19
C THR A 294 11.82 2.65 -11.48
N VAL A 295 11.53 1.45 -10.97
CA VAL A 295 12.57 0.58 -10.37
C VAL A 295 13.65 0.26 -11.39
N ALA A 296 13.28 -0.10 -12.62
CA ALA A 296 14.24 -0.29 -13.71
C ALA A 296 15.15 0.94 -13.94
N ASN A 297 14.60 2.15 -14.06
CA ASN A 297 15.41 3.35 -14.26
C ASN A 297 16.33 3.63 -13.06
N PHE A 298 15.81 3.50 -11.84
CA PHE A 298 16.60 3.64 -10.62
C PHE A 298 17.82 2.71 -10.63
N LEU A 299 17.63 1.43 -11.00
CA LEU A 299 18.70 0.45 -11.06
C LEU A 299 19.72 0.72 -12.17
N ARG A 300 19.30 1.30 -13.31
CA ARG A 300 20.24 1.75 -14.36
C ARG A 300 21.08 2.94 -13.92
N GLU A 301 20.47 3.90 -13.22
CA GLU A 301 21.13 5.13 -12.77
C GLU A 301 21.99 4.91 -11.51
N HIS A 302 21.61 3.94 -10.67
CA HIS A 302 22.25 3.65 -9.39
C HIS A 302 22.60 2.16 -9.29
N PRO A 303 23.49 1.65 -10.16
CA PRO A 303 23.88 0.25 -10.11
C PRO A 303 24.57 -0.08 -8.78
N GLY A 304 24.34 -1.26 -8.24
CA GLY A 304 24.89 -1.68 -6.96
C GLY A 304 24.55 -3.12 -6.60
N ALA A 305 25.07 -3.59 -5.46
CA ALA A 305 24.76 -4.91 -4.91
C ALA A 305 23.73 -4.76 -3.77
N TYR A 306 22.46 -4.63 -4.14
CA TYR A 306 21.38 -4.55 -3.17
C TYR A 306 21.14 -5.89 -2.50
N THR A 307 20.59 -5.82 -1.30
CA THR A 307 20.42 -6.97 -0.41
C THR A 307 18.97 -7.40 -0.31
N HIS A 308 18.06 -6.46 -0.53
CA HIS A 308 16.63 -6.69 -0.49
C HIS A 308 15.93 -5.91 -1.59
N PHE A 309 14.94 -6.54 -2.21
CA PHE A 309 13.95 -5.91 -3.07
C PHE A 309 12.56 -6.11 -2.47
N VAL A 310 11.82 -5.02 -2.24
CA VAL A 310 10.43 -5.07 -1.79
C VAL A 310 9.55 -4.54 -2.92
N LEU A 311 8.99 -5.48 -3.68
CA LEU A 311 8.16 -5.24 -4.86
C LEU A 311 6.68 -5.42 -4.52
N LEU A 312 5.82 -4.73 -5.25
CA LEU A 312 4.37 -4.78 -5.08
C LEU A 312 3.70 -5.24 -6.39
N ASP A 313 2.38 -5.08 -6.45
CA ASP A 313 1.51 -5.44 -7.56
C ASP A 313 1.76 -4.65 -8.85
N HIS A 314 2.72 -3.72 -8.87
CA HIS A 314 3.17 -3.07 -10.11
C HIS A 314 3.69 -4.10 -11.13
N GLN A 315 4.24 -5.23 -10.65
CA GLN A 315 4.65 -6.35 -11.49
C GLN A 315 3.47 -6.98 -12.23
N ASP A 316 2.30 -7.08 -11.60
CA ASP A 316 1.10 -7.62 -12.25
C ASP A 316 0.66 -6.72 -13.42
N TRP A 317 0.77 -5.40 -13.25
CA TRP A 317 0.47 -4.45 -14.32
C TRP A 317 1.46 -4.57 -15.48
N LEU A 318 2.76 -4.68 -15.17
CA LEU A 318 3.80 -4.88 -16.18
C LEU A 318 3.60 -6.20 -16.93
N ALA A 319 3.30 -7.30 -16.24
CA ALA A 319 3.00 -8.59 -16.86
C ALA A 319 1.85 -8.48 -17.87
N ALA A 320 0.77 -7.81 -17.50
CA ALA A 320 -0.43 -7.69 -18.33
C ALA A 320 -0.29 -6.71 -19.51
N HIS A 321 0.51 -5.64 -19.38
CA HIS A 321 0.51 -4.53 -20.35
C HIS A 321 1.88 -4.23 -20.98
N ARG A 322 2.98 -4.61 -20.34
CA ARG A 322 4.36 -4.28 -20.72
C ARG A 322 5.34 -5.43 -20.38
N PRO A 323 5.14 -6.64 -20.93
CA PRO A 323 5.96 -7.81 -20.59
C PRO A 323 7.46 -7.61 -20.88
N GLN A 324 7.82 -6.85 -21.93
CA GLN A 324 9.22 -6.51 -22.20
C GLN A 324 9.85 -5.65 -21.09
N ALA A 325 9.08 -4.73 -20.49
CA ALA A 325 9.55 -3.92 -19.37
C ALA A 325 9.64 -4.73 -18.08
N LEU A 326 8.75 -5.72 -17.89
CA LEU A 326 8.85 -6.69 -16.81
C LEU A 326 10.16 -7.50 -16.92
N GLU A 327 10.43 -8.06 -18.11
CA GLU A 327 11.68 -8.80 -18.37
C GLU A 327 12.92 -7.94 -18.14
N GLU A 328 12.89 -6.68 -18.58
CA GLU A 328 13.99 -5.74 -18.34
C GLU A 328 14.18 -5.45 -16.84
N GLU A 329 13.10 -5.19 -16.11
CA GLU A 329 13.18 -4.93 -14.67
C GLU A 329 13.73 -6.13 -13.90
N TRP A 330 13.31 -7.36 -14.23
CA TRP A 330 13.87 -8.58 -13.64
C TRP A 330 15.34 -8.79 -13.97
N ARG A 331 15.77 -8.48 -15.20
CA ARG A 331 17.19 -8.52 -15.57
C ARG A 331 18.00 -7.55 -14.70
N LEU A 332 17.53 -6.31 -14.57
CA LEU A 332 18.18 -5.29 -13.75
C LEU A 332 18.19 -5.65 -12.26
N ILE A 333 17.11 -6.24 -11.73
CA ILE A 333 17.06 -6.73 -10.35
C ILE A 333 18.18 -7.76 -10.13
N LEU A 334 18.31 -8.75 -11.01
CA LEU A 334 19.32 -9.81 -10.86
C LEU A 334 20.76 -9.29 -11.05
N GLU A 335 20.97 -8.37 -12.00
CA GLU A 335 22.26 -7.71 -12.21
C GLU A 335 22.69 -6.87 -11.00
N ASN A 336 21.72 -6.32 -10.27
CA ASN A 336 21.94 -5.51 -9.08
C ASN A 336 21.70 -6.28 -7.76
N SER A 337 21.67 -7.61 -7.86
CA SER A 337 21.58 -8.53 -6.72
C SER A 337 22.92 -9.20 -6.45
N ARG A 338 23.16 -9.53 -5.19
CA ARG A 338 24.20 -10.50 -4.77
C ARG A 338 23.57 -11.86 -4.44
N PRO A 339 24.33 -12.97 -4.40
CA PRO A 339 23.82 -14.23 -3.85
C PRO A 339 23.25 -14.02 -2.44
N GLY A 340 22.07 -14.58 -2.19
CA GLY A 340 21.32 -14.37 -0.95
C GLY A 340 20.55 -13.05 -0.89
N THR A 341 20.46 -12.28 -1.98
CA THR A 341 19.56 -11.11 -2.04
C THR A 341 18.13 -11.57 -1.87
N ARG A 342 17.43 -10.96 -0.93
CA ARG A 342 16.07 -11.34 -0.59
C ARG A 342 15.04 -10.51 -1.35
N ILE A 343 14.11 -11.17 -2.03
CA ILE A 343 13.05 -10.54 -2.80
C ILE A 343 11.73 -10.87 -2.13
N LEU A 344 11.06 -9.84 -1.63
CA LEU A 344 9.68 -9.89 -1.17
C LEU A 344 8.81 -9.23 -2.24
N MET A 345 7.89 -9.98 -2.80
CA MET A 345 6.97 -9.48 -3.82
C MET A 345 5.52 -9.78 -3.44
N ARG A 346 4.64 -8.81 -3.61
CA ARG A 346 3.20 -9.01 -3.47
C ARG A 346 2.51 -8.96 -4.81
N SER A 347 1.52 -9.81 -4.99
CA SER A 347 0.64 -9.80 -6.15
C SER A 347 -0.81 -9.73 -5.70
N ALA A 348 -1.62 -9.01 -6.46
CA ALA A 348 -3.06 -9.01 -6.25
C ALA A 348 -3.71 -10.34 -6.68
N SER A 349 -3.03 -11.14 -7.52
CA SER A 349 -3.46 -12.49 -7.89
C SER A 349 -3.04 -13.51 -6.85
N PRO A 350 -3.83 -14.59 -6.68
CA PRO A 350 -3.41 -15.75 -5.88
C PRO A 350 -2.26 -16.55 -6.52
N VAL A 351 -1.97 -16.31 -7.80
CA VAL A 351 -0.94 -17.01 -8.59
C VAL A 351 0.05 -16.00 -9.19
N ILE A 352 1.34 -16.32 -9.09
CA ILE A 352 2.44 -15.55 -9.68
C ILE A 352 3.13 -16.45 -10.73
N ASP A 353 2.69 -16.33 -11.97
CA ASP A 353 3.16 -17.11 -13.13
C ASP A 353 3.90 -16.27 -14.18
N PHE A 354 4.06 -14.96 -13.91
CA PHE A 354 4.64 -14.00 -14.85
C PHE A 354 6.13 -13.74 -14.65
N ILE A 355 6.78 -14.35 -13.64
CA ILE A 355 8.23 -14.18 -13.44
C ILE A 355 8.96 -14.79 -14.67
N PRO A 356 9.81 -14.02 -15.37
CA PRO A 356 10.51 -14.52 -16.55
C PRO A 356 11.32 -15.81 -16.25
N PRO A 357 11.39 -16.79 -17.16
CA PRO A 357 12.08 -18.06 -16.92
C PRO A 357 13.53 -17.91 -16.46
N PHE A 358 14.31 -17.02 -17.11
CA PHE A 358 15.70 -16.74 -16.73
C PHE A 358 15.83 -16.22 -15.30
N ALA A 359 14.83 -15.48 -14.81
CA ALA A 359 14.81 -14.99 -13.45
C ALA A 359 14.41 -16.10 -12.49
N ARG A 360 13.39 -16.88 -12.84
CA ARG A 360 12.93 -18.00 -12.04
C ARG A 360 14.03 -19.04 -11.77
N GLU A 361 14.89 -19.32 -12.75
CA GLU A 361 16.04 -20.21 -12.61
C GLU A 361 17.07 -19.74 -11.57
N ARG A 362 17.12 -18.43 -11.30
CA ARG A 362 18.03 -17.81 -10.32
C ARG A 362 17.37 -17.50 -8.97
N LEU A 363 16.17 -18.00 -8.73
CA LEU A 363 15.42 -17.75 -7.50
C LEU A 363 15.16 -19.06 -6.76
N ARG A 364 15.58 -19.11 -5.50
CA ARG A 364 15.10 -20.11 -4.56
C ARG A 364 13.89 -19.55 -3.81
N LEU A 365 12.72 -20.08 -4.09
CA LEU A 365 11.49 -19.67 -3.41
C LEU A 365 11.41 -20.26 -2.00
N ASP A 366 10.93 -19.46 -1.04
CA ASP A 366 10.53 -19.90 0.29
C ASP A 366 9.01 -19.77 0.43
N GLU A 367 8.28 -20.67 -0.24
CA GLU A 367 6.82 -20.67 -0.25
C GLU A 367 6.25 -21.01 1.14
N ALA A 368 6.94 -21.86 1.91
CA ALA A 368 6.48 -22.24 3.24
C ALA A 368 6.44 -21.05 4.21
N THR A 369 7.50 -20.24 4.24
CA THR A 369 7.54 -19.03 5.06
C THR A 369 6.55 -17.99 4.54
N ALA A 370 6.53 -17.76 3.21
CA ALA A 370 5.62 -16.78 2.61
C ALA A 370 4.14 -17.12 2.89
N ASP A 371 3.73 -18.37 2.74
CA ASP A 371 2.34 -18.79 2.90
C ASP A 371 1.89 -18.73 4.36
N ARG A 372 2.76 -19.14 5.29
CA ARG A 372 2.48 -19.02 6.73
C ARG A 372 2.31 -17.56 7.15
N LEU A 373 3.21 -16.68 6.69
CA LEU A 373 3.21 -15.27 7.10
C LEU A 373 2.18 -14.42 6.36
N HIS A 374 1.80 -14.79 5.14
CA HIS A 374 0.71 -14.14 4.40
C HIS A 374 -0.61 -14.18 5.17
N LEU A 375 -0.89 -15.28 5.90
CA LEU A 375 -2.10 -15.43 6.72
C LEU A 375 -2.13 -14.51 7.95
N LEU A 376 -1.00 -13.91 8.32
CA LEU A 376 -0.90 -12.97 9.44
C LEU A 376 -1.05 -11.50 9.01
N ASP A 377 -1.17 -11.23 7.71
CA ASP A 377 -1.32 -9.88 7.18
C ASP A 377 -2.67 -9.28 7.60
N ARG A 378 -2.60 -8.20 8.40
CA ARG A 378 -3.81 -7.56 8.96
C ARG A 378 -4.56 -6.70 7.93
N ALA A 379 -3.93 -6.34 6.83
CA ALA A 379 -4.53 -5.50 5.80
C ALA A 379 -5.48 -6.32 4.92
N GLY A 380 -5.09 -7.54 4.56
CA GLY A 380 -5.89 -8.46 3.75
C GLY A 380 -6.01 -8.05 2.27
N THR A 381 -5.10 -7.21 1.78
CA THR A 381 -5.20 -6.59 0.44
C THR A 381 -4.74 -7.52 -0.67
N TYR A 382 -3.65 -8.25 -0.46
CA TYR A 382 -2.97 -8.98 -1.54
C TYR A 382 -3.46 -10.43 -1.68
N GLY A 383 -3.38 -10.95 -2.90
CA GLY A 383 -3.76 -12.32 -3.23
C GLY A 383 -2.67 -13.33 -2.91
N ARG A 384 -1.41 -12.96 -3.12
CA ARG A 384 -0.24 -13.80 -2.88
C ARG A 384 0.96 -12.97 -2.43
N THR A 385 1.73 -13.53 -1.51
CA THR A 385 3.08 -13.06 -1.18
C THR A 385 4.09 -14.07 -1.71
N LEU A 386 5.16 -13.58 -2.34
CA LEU A 386 6.30 -14.38 -2.76
C LEU A 386 7.53 -13.93 -1.99
N LEU A 387 8.25 -14.90 -1.43
CA LEU A 387 9.55 -14.73 -0.83
C LEU A 387 10.57 -15.56 -1.60
N ALA A 388 11.67 -14.96 -1.99
CA ALA A 388 12.74 -15.64 -2.70
C ALA A 388 14.12 -15.12 -2.29
N ASP A 389 15.12 -15.98 -2.38
CA ASP A 389 16.52 -15.58 -2.35
C ASP A 389 17.15 -15.77 -3.74
N VAL A 390 17.97 -14.80 -4.17
CA VAL A 390 18.74 -14.91 -5.41
C VAL A 390 19.87 -15.92 -5.23
N THR A 391 19.92 -16.92 -6.11
CA THR A 391 20.97 -17.94 -6.12
C THR A 391 22.20 -17.48 -6.93
N PRO A 392 23.37 -18.12 -6.72
CA PRO A 392 24.58 -17.85 -7.49
C PRO A 392 24.35 -17.84 -9.00
#